data_AF-A0A0C2W035-F1
#
_entry.id   AF-A0A0C2W035-F1
#
_cell.length_a   1.000
_cell.length_b   1.000
_cell.length_c   1.000
_cell.angle_alpha   90.00
_cell.angle_beta   90.00
_cell.angle_gamma   90.00
#
_symmetry.space_group_name_H-M   'P 1'
#
loop_
_entity.id
_entity.type
_entity.pdbx_description
1 polymer ?
#
loop_
_entity_poly.entity_id
_entity_poly.type
_entity_poly.pdbx_seq_one_letter_code
_entity_poly.pdbx_strand_id
1 'polypeptide(L)'
;MPEYQNAVRESTRHKYSRAVDELERLVVQRLLEMAKLGIAGIGYKMRVKIGNALKARAEAICTAIERYNAAAAQLNPPREKLTWANIMAIADLAEFDLLKDTREDVQKKPWIKPAIREAIRHYLKIKRAHEEIQRLNVIISEQ
;
A
#
# COMPACT_ATOMS: atom_id res chain seq x y z
N MET A 1 -14.98 -35.62 -13.42
CA MET A 1 -14.97 -35.10 -12.03
C MET A 1 -14.92 -33.58 -12.03
N PRO A 2 -16.07 -32.88 -12.19
CA PRO A 2 -16.14 -31.42 -12.24
C PRO A 2 -15.70 -30.73 -10.93
N GLU A 3 -16.00 -31.35 -9.79
CA GLU A 3 -15.68 -30.82 -8.45
C GLU A 3 -14.17 -30.71 -8.20
N TYR A 4 -13.39 -31.71 -8.66
CA TYR A 4 -11.94 -31.68 -8.57
C TYR A 4 -11.33 -30.51 -9.35
N GLN A 5 -11.83 -30.26 -10.58
CA GLN A 5 -11.36 -29.14 -11.40
C GLN A 5 -11.70 -27.79 -10.76
N ASN A 6 -12.86 -27.67 -10.13
CA ASN A 6 -13.24 -26.46 -9.38
C ASN A 6 -12.34 -26.24 -8.16
N ALA A 7 -12.05 -27.29 -7.39
CA ALA A 7 -11.16 -27.21 -6.24
C ALA A 7 -9.73 -26.76 -6.62
N VAL A 8 -9.21 -27.26 -7.75
CA VAL A 8 -7.91 -26.82 -8.29
C VAL A 8 -7.95 -25.34 -8.68
N ARG A 9 -9.00 -24.88 -9.36
CA ARG A 9 -9.17 -23.47 -9.74
C ARG A 9 -9.20 -22.54 -8.53
N GLU A 10 -9.98 -22.88 -7.51
CA GLU A 10 -10.06 -22.10 -6.27
C GLU A 10 -8.72 -22.09 -5.53
N SER A 11 -8.01 -23.23 -5.46
CA SER A 11 -6.67 -23.30 -4.88
C SER A 11 -5.68 -22.36 -5.58
N THR A 12 -5.67 -22.37 -6.91
CA THR A 12 -4.83 -21.45 -7.70
C THR A 12 -5.21 -19.99 -7.48
N ARG A 13 -6.51 -19.68 -7.42
CA ARG A 13 -7.01 -18.33 -7.13
C ARG A 13 -6.59 -17.86 -5.74
N HIS A 14 -6.65 -18.73 -4.73
CA HIS A 14 -6.19 -18.42 -3.38
C HIS A 14 -4.68 -18.18 -3.30
N LYS A 15 -3.88 -18.99 -4.02
CA LYS A 15 -2.43 -18.79 -4.10
C LYS A 15 -2.08 -17.43 -4.72
N TYR A 16 -2.76 -17.08 -5.81
CA TYR A 16 -2.62 -15.76 -6.43
C TYR A 16 -3.01 -14.64 -5.46
N SER A 17 -4.17 -14.76 -4.81
CA SER A 17 -4.65 -13.75 -3.85
C SER A 17 -3.66 -13.53 -2.71
N ARG A 18 -3.08 -14.61 -2.16
CA ARG A 18 -2.06 -14.51 -1.12
C ARG A 18 -0.78 -13.83 -1.61
N ALA A 19 -0.37 -14.08 -2.86
CA ALA A 19 0.80 -13.43 -3.44
C ALA A 19 0.58 -11.92 -3.66
N VAL A 20 -0.65 -11.53 -4.06
CA VAL A 20 -1.09 -10.13 -4.13
C VAL A 20 -1.02 -9.47 -2.76
N ASP A 21 -1.66 -10.07 -1.74
CA ASP A 21 -1.71 -9.53 -0.37
C ASP A 21 -0.29 -9.39 0.22
N GLU A 22 0.60 -10.36 -0.02
CA GLU A 22 1.99 -10.31 0.43
C GLU A 22 2.75 -9.15 -0.22
N LEU A 23 2.62 -9.00 -1.54
CA LEU A 23 3.29 -7.94 -2.29
C LEU A 23 2.83 -6.56 -1.85
N GLU A 24 1.53 -6.36 -1.71
CA GLU A 24 0.93 -5.12 -1.25
C GLU A 24 1.36 -4.75 0.16
N ARG A 25 1.30 -5.70 1.08
CA ARG A 25 1.76 -5.48 2.45
C ARG A 25 3.20 -4.96 2.45
N LEU A 26 4.09 -5.55 1.66
CA LEU A 26 5.50 -5.16 1.60
C LEU A 26 5.71 -3.77 0.98
N VAL A 27 4.94 -3.41 -0.06
CA VAL A 27 5.03 -2.09 -0.69
C VAL A 27 4.49 -0.99 0.22
N VAL A 28 3.33 -1.19 0.86
CA VAL A 28 2.76 -0.24 1.84
C VAL A 28 3.72 -0.06 3.00
N GLN A 29 4.29 -1.15 3.49
CA GLN A 29 5.35 -1.12 4.47
C GLN A 29 6.52 -0.22 4.00
N ARG A 30 7.07 -0.41 2.80
CA ARG A 30 8.19 0.39 2.29
C ARG A 30 7.85 1.88 2.21
N LEU A 31 6.65 2.21 1.76
CA LEU A 31 6.15 3.60 1.74
C LEU A 31 6.11 4.22 3.14
N LEU A 32 5.65 3.47 4.15
CA LEU A 32 5.64 3.94 5.54
C LEU A 32 7.05 4.15 6.11
N GLU A 33 8.03 3.32 5.73
CA GLU A 33 9.43 3.53 6.09
C GLU A 33 10.03 4.78 5.47
N MET A 34 9.75 5.01 4.18
CA MET A 34 10.16 6.22 3.48
C MET A 34 9.54 7.46 4.13
N ALA A 35 8.24 7.41 4.44
CA ALA A 35 7.54 8.49 5.13
C ALA A 35 8.16 8.77 6.50
N LYS A 36 8.51 7.73 7.27
CA LYS A 36 9.22 7.88 8.54
C LYS A 36 10.55 8.60 8.35
N LEU A 37 11.33 8.26 7.33
CA LEU A 37 12.62 8.91 7.07
C LEU A 37 12.50 10.42 6.82
N GLY A 38 11.36 10.89 6.32
CA GLY A 38 11.05 12.31 6.11
C GLY A 38 10.65 13.09 7.36
N ILE A 39 10.46 12.44 8.52
CA ILE A 39 10.06 13.12 9.76
C ILE A 39 11.26 13.84 10.38
N ALA A 40 11.11 15.14 10.63
CA ALA A 40 12.11 15.95 11.33
C ALA A 40 12.32 15.45 12.77
N GLY A 41 13.56 15.54 13.28
CA GLY A 41 13.89 15.13 14.66
C GLY A 41 14.22 13.64 14.87
N ILE A 42 14.28 12.82 13.82
CA ILE A 42 14.76 11.44 13.94
C ILE A 42 16.28 11.39 14.12
N GLY A 43 16.71 10.83 15.25
CA GLY A 43 18.13 10.61 15.57
C GLY A 43 18.84 9.61 14.65
N TYR A 44 20.17 9.74 14.54
CA TYR A 44 21.00 8.98 13.60
C TYR A 44 20.78 7.46 13.66
N LYS A 45 20.78 6.86 14.87
CA LYS A 45 20.58 5.41 15.05
C LYS A 45 19.26 4.91 14.45
N MET A 46 18.20 5.72 14.54
CA MET A 46 16.90 5.37 13.99
C MET A 46 16.90 5.49 12.46
N ARG A 47 17.56 6.51 11.90
CA ARG A 47 17.77 6.61 10.44
C ARG A 47 18.51 5.40 9.88
N VAL A 48 19.55 4.94 10.56
CA VAL A 48 20.30 3.73 10.17
C VAL A 48 19.39 2.50 10.17
N LYS A 49 18.57 2.31 11.22
CA LYS A 49 17.60 1.20 11.28
C LYS A 49 16.59 1.26 10.14
N ILE A 50 16.04 2.44 9.85
CA ILE A 50 15.10 2.64 8.73
C ILE A 50 15.80 2.33 7.40
N GLY A 51 17.03 2.79 7.20
CA GLY A 51 17.81 2.51 6.00
C GLY A 51 18.06 1.02 5.78
N ASN A 52 18.42 0.28 6.83
CA ASN A 52 18.58 -1.17 6.76
C ASN A 52 17.26 -1.88 6.46
N ALA A 53 16.17 -1.43 7.08
CA ALA A 53 14.85 -2.00 6.85
C ALA A 53 14.38 -1.75 5.41
N LEU A 54 14.64 -0.57 4.84
CA LEU A 54 14.36 -0.25 3.44
C LEU A 54 15.11 -1.17 2.46
N LYS A 55 16.38 -1.48 2.73
CA LYS A 55 17.18 -2.42 1.92
C LYS A 55 16.58 -3.83 1.97
N ALA A 56 16.37 -4.36 3.17
CA ALA A 56 15.77 -5.68 3.36
C ALA A 56 14.37 -5.78 2.72
N ARG A 57 13.60 -4.69 2.78
CA ARG A 57 12.26 -4.64 2.21
C ARG A 57 12.29 -4.56 0.69
N ALA A 58 13.29 -3.92 0.08
CA ALA A 58 13.46 -3.94 -1.38
C ALA A 58 13.72 -5.37 -1.89
N GLU A 59 14.60 -6.12 -1.22
CA GLU A 59 14.87 -7.53 -1.54
C GLU A 59 13.60 -8.39 -1.39
N ALA A 60 12.87 -8.21 -0.28
CA ALA A 60 11.61 -8.94 -0.05
C ALA A 60 10.55 -8.63 -1.11
N ILE A 61 10.45 -7.38 -1.57
CA ILE A 61 9.55 -7.00 -2.67
C ILE A 61 9.97 -7.69 -3.97
N CYS A 62 11.26 -7.76 -4.31
CA CYS A 62 11.72 -8.49 -5.50
C CYS A 62 11.30 -9.97 -5.46
N THR A 63 11.49 -10.65 -4.32
CA THR A 63 11.04 -12.04 -4.16
C THR A 63 9.51 -12.17 -4.23
N ALA A 64 8.76 -11.20 -3.67
CA ALA A 64 7.31 -11.20 -3.74
C ALA A 64 6.78 -10.96 -5.17
N ILE A 65 7.47 -10.15 -5.99
CA ILE A 65 7.19 -10.00 -7.42
C ILE A 65 7.32 -11.34 -8.14
N GLU A 66 8.38 -12.09 -7.87
CA GLU A 66 8.60 -13.40 -8.49
C GLU A 66 7.47 -14.38 -8.12
N ARG A 67 7.07 -14.42 -6.85
CA ARG A 67 5.94 -15.24 -6.37
C ARG A 67 4.62 -14.83 -7.01
N TYR A 68 4.36 -13.52 -7.10
CA TYR A 68 3.19 -12.98 -7.78
C TYR A 68 3.19 -13.42 -9.25
N ASN A 69 4.30 -13.22 -9.97
CA ASN A 69 4.41 -13.55 -11.39
C ASN A 69 4.24 -15.06 -11.65
N ALA A 70 4.77 -15.90 -10.76
CA ALA A 70 4.59 -17.35 -10.81
C ALA A 70 3.12 -17.76 -10.59
N ALA A 71 2.42 -17.15 -9.62
CA ALA A 71 1.01 -17.43 -9.37
C ALA A 71 0.10 -16.85 -10.47
N ALA A 72 0.42 -15.66 -10.98
CA ALA A 72 -0.27 -14.98 -12.08
C ALA A 72 -0.27 -15.81 -13.37
N ALA A 73 0.85 -16.49 -13.66
CA ALA A 73 0.98 -17.36 -14.83
C ALA A 73 0.15 -18.65 -14.74
N GLN A 74 -0.22 -19.08 -13.52
CA GLN A 74 -1.02 -20.30 -13.30
C GLN A 74 -2.53 -20.05 -13.44
N LEU A 75 -2.97 -18.78 -13.46
CA LEU A 75 -4.38 -18.44 -13.66
C LEU A 75 -4.82 -18.65 -15.12
N ASN A 76 -6.12 -18.82 -15.30
CA ASN A 76 -6.75 -18.90 -16.62
C ASN A 76 -7.90 -17.86 -16.70
N PRO A 77 -7.74 -16.74 -17.44
CA PRO A 77 -6.55 -16.37 -18.23
C PRO A 77 -5.35 -15.97 -17.35
N PRO A 78 -4.11 -16.12 -17.85
CA PRO A 78 -2.92 -15.63 -17.17
C PRO A 78 -2.97 -14.12 -16.93
N ARG A 79 -2.45 -13.66 -15.80
CA ARG A 79 -2.37 -12.22 -15.49
C ARG A 79 -1.05 -11.61 -15.96
N GLU A 80 -1.05 -10.29 -16.13
CA GLU A 80 0.13 -9.54 -16.53
C GLU A 80 1.24 -9.64 -15.48
N LYS A 81 2.49 -9.73 -15.95
CA LYS A 81 3.66 -9.76 -15.08
C LYS A 81 3.96 -8.38 -14.53
N LEU A 82 4.27 -8.32 -13.25
CA LEU A 82 4.76 -7.11 -12.60
C LEU A 82 6.29 -7.05 -12.66
N THR A 83 6.80 -5.86 -12.90
CA THR A 83 8.22 -5.53 -12.78
C THR A 83 8.43 -4.57 -11.60
N TRP A 84 9.68 -4.44 -11.14
CA TRP A 84 10.03 -3.45 -10.14
C TRP A 84 9.65 -2.02 -10.57
N ALA A 85 9.85 -1.69 -11.85
CA ALA A 85 9.48 -0.39 -12.41
C ALA A 85 7.97 -0.13 -12.30
N ASN A 86 7.15 -1.14 -12.59
CA ASN A 86 5.69 -1.04 -12.43
C ASN A 86 5.33 -0.75 -10.98
N ILE A 87 5.97 -1.43 -10.01
CA ILE A 87 5.71 -1.20 -8.58
C ILE A 87 6.10 0.21 -8.16
N MET A 88 7.27 0.70 -8.58
CA MET A 88 7.71 2.06 -8.24
C MET A 88 6.75 3.10 -8.81
N ALA A 89 6.35 2.98 -10.07
CA ALA A 89 5.39 3.89 -10.69
C ALA A 89 4.04 3.91 -9.95
N ILE A 90 3.53 2.75 -9.55
CA ILE A 90 2.27 2.65 -8.78
C ILE A 90 2.44 3.23 -7.37
N ALA A 91 3.56 2.93 -6.71
CA ALA A 91 3.85 3.40 -5.36
C ALA A 91 4.01 4.93 -5.29
N ASP A 92 4.65 5.53 -6.30
CA ASP A 92 4.85 6.98 -6.41
C ASP A 92 3.52 7.74 -6.57
N LEU A 93 2.54 7.15 -7.25
CA LEU A 93 1.19 7.71 -7.36
C LEU A 93 0.38 7.63 -6.06
N ALA A 94 0.90 6.96 -5.01
CA ALA A 94 0.14 6.60 -3.81
C ALA A 94 -1.19 5.89 -4.16
N GLU A 95 -1.20 5.18 -5.29
CA GLU A 95 -2.31 4.45 -5.88
C GLU A 95 -2.00 2.94 -5.90
N PHE A 96 -1.30 2.46 -4.87
CA PHE A 96 -0.99 1.05 -4.70
C PHE A 96 -2.23 0.26 -4.25
N ASP A 97 -3.24 0.19 -5.11
CA ASP A 97 -4.37 -0.73 -5.00
C ASP A 97 -4.09 -1.94 -5.91
N LEU A 98 -3.29 -2.89 -5.42
CA LEU A 98 -3.10 -4.18 -6.08
C LEU A 98 -4.34 -5.09 -5.94
N LEU A 99 -5.26 -4.72 -5.03
CA LEU A 99 -6.54 -5.38 -4.71
C LEU A 99 -7.58 -5.40 -5.85
N LYS A 100 -7.20 -5.09 -7.09
CA LYS A 100 -8.09 -5.07 -8.26
C LYS A 100 -8.91 -6.35 -8.43
N ASP A 101 -8.39 -7.48 -7.97
CA ASP A 101 -9.01 -8.80 -8.16
C ASP A 101 -9.39 -9.52 -6.84
N THR A 102 -9.18 -8.92 -5.67
CA THR A 102 -9.33 -9.62 -4.38
C THR A 102 -10.08 -8.83 -3.30
N ARG A 103 -11.17 -9.46 -2.83
CA ARG A 103 -12.00 -9.22 -1.63
C ARG A 103 -12.93 -8.02 -1.53
N GLU A 104 -12.80 -6.96 -2.30
CA GLU A 104 -13.87 -6.00 -2.61
C GLU A 104 -13.24 -4.96 -3.52
N ASP A 105 -13.83 -4.73 -4.70
CA ASP A 105 -13.29 -3.74 -5.63
C ASP A 105 -13.53 -2.33 -5.06
N VAL A 106 -12.53 -1.83 -4.32
CA VAL A 106 -12.54 -0.50 -3.73
C VAL A 106 -12.42 0.60 -4.79
N GLN A 107 -11.99 0.29 -6.01
CA GLN A 107 -11.78 1.30 -7.07
C GLN A 107 -13.09 1.93 -7.54
N LYS A 108 -14.21 1.21 -7.41
CA LYS A 108 -15.55 1.75 -7.71
C LYS A 108 -16.04 2.73 -6.64
N LYS A 109 -15.37 2.80 -5.49
CA LYS A 109 -15.79 3.69 -4.43
C LYS A 109 -15.45 5.14 -4.78
N PRO A 110 -16.36 6.09 -4.50
CA PRO A 110 -16.17 7.48 -4.91
C PRO A 110 -14.91 8.11 -4.30
N TRP A 111 -14.49 7.71 -3.10
CA TRP A 111 -13.31 8.26 -2.42
C TRP A 111 -11.95 7.84 -3.02
N ILE A 112 -11.92 6.86 -3.93
CA ILE A 112 -10.68 6.52 -4.65
C ILE A 112 -10.33 7.58 -5.70
N LYS A 113 -11.32 8.29 -6.25
CA LYS A 113 -11.09 9.34 -7.27
C LYS A 113 -10.11 10.41 -6.74
N PRO A 114 -9.02 10.72 -7.46
CA PRO A 114 -7.99 11.66 -6.98
C PRO A 114 -8.55 12.99 -6.51
N ALA A 115 -9.46 13.59 -7.30
CA ALA A 115 -10.10 14.86 -6.96
C ALA A 115 -10.89 14.81 -5.64
N ILE A 116 -11.61 13.71 -5.39
CA ILE A 116 -12.38 13.52 -4.15
C ILE A 116 -11.43 13.32 -2.97
N ARG A 117 -10.37 12.54 -3.15
CA ARG A 117 -9.35 12.30 -2.12
C ARG A 117 -8.64 13.59 -1.74
N GLU A 118 -8.28 14.41 -2.72
CA GLU A 118 -7.65 15.71 -2.51
C GLU A 118 -8.59 16.68 -1.79
N ALA A 119 -9.86 16.78 -2.22
CA ALA A 119 -10.87 17.58 -1.53
C ALA A 119 -11.05 17.14 -0.06
N ILE A 120 -11.11 15.83 0.21
CA ILE A 120 -11.19 15.29 1.57
C ILE A 120 -9.94 15.65 2.37
N ARG A 121 -8.72 15.55 1.81
CA ARG A 121 -7.48 15.97 2.50
C ARG A 121 -7.53 17.46 2.86
N HIS A 122 -7.95 18.33 1.95
CA HIS A 122 -8.08 19.76 2.22
C HIS A 122 -9.10 20.04 3.31
N TYR A 123 -10.29 19.46 3.19
CA TYR A 123 -11.34 19.58 4.20
C TYR A 123 -10.85 19.14 5.59
N LEU A 124 -10.19 17.99 5.70
CA LEU A 124 -9.64 17.50 6.97
C LEU A 124 -8.54 18.40 7.52
N LYS A 125 -7.65 18.93 6.66
CA LYS A 125 -6.63 19.91 7.08
C LYS A 125 -7.26 21.16 7.67
N ILE A 126 -8.28 21.71 7.02
CA ILE A 126 -9.01 22.89 7.50
C ILE A 126 -9.69 22.59 8.84
N LYS A 127 -10.36 21.44 8.95
CA LYS A 127 -11.02 21.04 10.19
C LYS A 127 -10.03 20.91 11.36
N ARG A 128 -8.89 20.23 11.13
CA ARG A 128 -7.83 20.08 12.14
C ARG A 128 -7.17 21.39 12.50
N ALA A 129 -7.02 22.32 11.55
CA ALA A 129 -6.49 23.65 11.82
C ALA A 129 -7.41 24.43 12.78
N HIS A 130 -8.73 24.40 12.59
CA HIS A 130 -9.67 25.03 13.52
C HIS A 130 -9.65 24.40 14.92
N GLU A 131 -9.58 23.07 15.01
CA GLU A 131 -9.43 22.36 16.29
C GLU A 131 -8.14 22.78 17.02
N GLU A 132 -7.03 22.90 16.29
CA GLU A 132 -5.75 23.32 16.89
C GLU A 132 -5.77 24.79 17.32
N ILE A 133 -6.42 25.68 16.58
CA ILE A 133 -6.63 27.09 17.00
C ILE A 133 -7.41 27.13 18.32
N GLN A 134 -8.50 26.38 18.44
CA GLN A 134 -9.28 26.34 19.69
C GLN A 134 -8.44 25.82 20.85
N ARG A 135 -7.67 24.75 20.64
CA ARG A 135 -6.76 24.19 21.64
C ARG A 135 -5.70 25.19 22.09
N LEU A 136 -5.06 25.88 21.15
CA LEU A 136 -4.02 26.88 21.45
C LEU A 136 -4.59 28.08 22.22
N ASN A 137 -5.80 28.53 21.87
CA ASN A 137 -6.45 29.64 22.57
C ASN A 137 -6.75 29.33 24.04
N VAL A 138 -7.15 28.09 24.36
CA VAL A 138 -7.33 27.65 25.75
C VAL A 138 -6.01 27.69 26.52
N ILE A 139 -4.92 27.17 25.90
CA ILE A 139 -3.58 27.16 26.52
C ILE A 139 -3.09 28.59 26.82
N ILE A 140 -3.31 29.54 25.89
CA ILE A 140 -2.90 30.94 26.08
C ILE A 140 -3.71 31.61 27.20
N SER A 141 -5.01 31.27 27.34
CA SER A 141 -5.85 31.84 28.41
C SER A 141 -5.54 31.32 29.81
N GLU A 142 -4.82 30.20 29.93
CA GLU A 142 -4.40 29.58 31.19
C GLU A 142 -2.97 30.00 31.63
N GLN A 143 -2.26 30.79 30.82
CA GLN A 143 -0.92 31.35 31.12
C GLN A 143 -1.02 32.78 31.63
#